data_AF-A0A3Z6QUD2-F1
#
_entry.id   AF-A0A3Z6QUD2-F1
#
_cell.length_a   1.000
_cell.length_b   1.000
_cell.length_c   1.000
_cell.angle_alpha   90.00
_cell.angle_beta   90.00
_cell.angle_gamma   90.00
#
_symmetry.space_group_name_H-M   'P 1'
#
loop_
_entity.id
_entity.type
_entity.pdbx_description
1 polymer ?
#
loop_
_entity_poly.entity_id
_entity_poly.type
_entity_poly.pdbx_seq_one_letter_code
_entity_poly.pdbx_strand_id
1 'polypeptide(L)'
;PSPDMVRRIEDAAAALIAAGTPNPTNVQVRDHLGGGSLATISPVMRAFRARQREQAREDTLPVPPELAQLLTGQLALLWQTAVQQAEAGALAAREQADADIEQADLERDAALAKVAELESELAVLREVQAERDRLLQQELGLRENMIMLREEVVRQQTRNEHLSAQL
;
A
#
# COMPACT_ATOMS: atom_id res chain seq x y z
N PRO A 1 -56.98 22.38 4.64
CA PRO A 1 -55.58 22.82 4.80
C PRO A 1 -54.93 22.90 3.42
N SER A 2 -53.96 23.79 3.21
CA SER A 2 -53.16 23.82 1.97
C SER A 2 -52.36 22.51 1.81
N PRO A 3 -52.13 21.99 0.58
CA PRO A 3 -51.28 20.81 0.34
C PRO A 3 -49.90 20.90 1.01
N ASP A 4 -49.28 22.09 1.01
CA ASP A 4 -47.98 22.32 1.64
C ASP A 4 -48.03 22.13 3.16
N MET A 5 -49.15 22.51 3.78
CA MET A 5 -49.35 22.36 5.22
C MET A 5 -49.56 20.89 5.59
N VAL A 6 -50.26 20.13 4.75
CA VAL A 6 -50.41 18.68 4.92
C VAL A 6 -49.04 18.00 4.89
N ARG A 7 -48.21 18.31 3.88
CA ARG A 7 -46.85 17.75 3.75
C ARG A 7 -45.99 18.06 4.99
N ARG A 8 -45.98 19.31 5.46
CA ARG A 8 -45.21 19.69 6.66
C ARG A 8 -45.64 18.91 7.91
N ILE A 9 -46.94 18.69 8.08
CA ILE A 9 -47.47 17.92 9.21
C ILE A 9 -47.03 16.45 9.14
N GLU A 10 -47.05 15.86 7.94
CA GLU A 10 -46.62 14.47 7.72
C GLU A 10 -45.11 14.31 7.88
N ASP A 11 -44.31 15.25 7.37
CA ASP A 11 -42.86 15.28 7.54
C ASP A 11 -42.48 15.38 9.03
N ALA A 12 -43.17 16.23 9.79
CA ALA A 12 -42.98 16.35 11.23
C ALA A 12 -43.36 15.06 11.99
N ALA A 13 -44.44 14.39 11.58
CA ALA A 13 -44.83 13.11 12.16
C ALA A 13 -43.80 12.01 11.84
N ALA A 14 -43.29 11.97 10.61
CA ALA A 14 -42.26 11.02 10.18
C ALA A 14 -40.94 11.25 10.93
N ALA A 15 -40.53 12.51 11.12
CA ALA A 15 -39.34 12.86 11.89
C ALA A 15 -39.43 12.39 13.35
N LEU A 16 -40.59 12.55 13.99
CA LEU A 16 -40.82 12.06 15.35
C LEU A 16 -40.78 10.53 15.45
N ILE A 17 -41.27 9.83 14.42
CA ILE A 17 -41.18 8.37 14.34
C ILE A 17 -39.74 7.91 14.19
N ALA A 18 -38.98 8.54 13.29
CA ALA A 18 -37.55 8.26 13.09
C ALA A 18 -36.72 8.57 14.36
N ALA A 19 -37.14 9.57 15.15
CA ALA A 19 -36.54 9.92 16.43
C ALA A 19 -36.95 8.98 17.60
N GLY A 20 -37.74 7.93 17.35
CA GLY A 20 -38.09 6.91 18.34
C GLY A 20 -39.44 7.10 19.03
N THR A 21 -40.32 7.99 18.54
CA THR A 21 -41.71 8.08 19.01
C THR A 21 -42.64 7.36 18.02
N PRO A 22 -42.92 6.05 18.19
CA PRO A 22 -43.63 5.26 17.18
C PRO A 22 -45.08 5.72 16.93
N ASN A 23 -45.72 6.36 17.91
CA ASN A 23 -47.08 6.87 17.80
C ASN A 23 -47.16 8.34 18.24
N PRO A 24 -46.68 9.29 17.41
CA PRO A 24 -46.64 10.70 17.80
C PRO A 24 -48.07 11.26 17.97
N THR A 25 -48.31 11.90 19.11
CA THR A 25 -49.56 12.58 19.42
C THR A 25 -49.70 13.87 18.61
N ASN A 26 -50.94 14.32 18.38
CA ASN A 26 -51.18 15.56 17.64
C ASN A 26 -50.54 16.79 18.32
N VAL A 27 -50.35 16.73 19.65
CA VAL A 27 -49.65 17.74 20.44
C VAL A 27 -48.15 17.71 20.16
N GLN A 28 -47.51 16.53 20.17
CA GLN A 28 -46.09 16.39 19.84
C GLN A 28 -45.77 16.84 18.40
N VAL A 29 -46.65 16.52 17.44
CA VAL A 29 -46.49 17.00 16.06
C VAL A 29 -46.61 18.52 15.98
N ARG A 30 -47.57 19.12 16.70
CA ARG A 30 -47.72 20.59 16.78
C ARG A 30 -46.50 21.26 17.39
N ASP A 31 -45.98 20.70 18.47
CA ASP A 31 -44.85 21.28 19.20
C ASP A 31 -43.57 21.17 18.35
N HIS A 32 -43.39 20.05 17.62
CA HIS A 32 -42.31 19.88 16.64
C HIS A 32 -42.41 20.82 15.43
N LEU A 33 -43.63 21.17 15.00
CA LEU A 33 -43.88 22.16 13.95
C LEU A 33 -43.64 23.62 14.39
N GLY A 34 -43.49 23.87 15.70
CA GLY A 34 -43.40 25.22 16.28
C GLY A 34 -44.76 25.93 16.44
N GLY A 35 -45.87 25.18 16.42
CA GLY A 35 -47.23 25.72 16.59
C GLY A 35 -48.24 25.25 15.54
N GLY A 36 -49.46 25.78 15.60
CA GLY A 36 -50.55 25.48 14.65
C GLY A 36 -51.85 25.03 15.33
N SER A 37 -52.96 25.12 14.59
CA SER A 37 -54.27 24.72 15.11
C SER A 37 -54.42 23.20 15.12
N LEU A 38 -54.74 22.64 16.30
CA LEU A 38 -55.06 21.21 16.44
C LEU A 38 -56.26 20.79 15.58
N ALA A 39 -57.18 21.71 15.28
CA ALA A 39 -58.29 21.45 14.37
C ALA A 39 -57.81 21.19 12.93
N THR A 40 -56.64 21.72 12.56
CA THR A 40 -56.00 21.51 11.24
C THR A 40 -55.11 20.27 11.22
N ILE A 41 -54.38 20.02 12.31
CA ILE A 41 -53.45 18.87 12.44
C ILE A 41 -54.20 17.54 12.58
N SER A 42 -55.30 17.54 13.34
CA SER A 42 -56.04 16.31 13.66
C SER A 42 -56.55 15.51 12.44
N PRO A 43 -57.18 16.11 11.42
CA PRO A 43 -57.59 15.37 10.23
C PRO A 43 -56.40 14.82 9.42
N VAL A 44 -55.29 15.54 9.33
CA VAL A 44 -54.07 15.10 8.62
C VAL A 44 -53.43 13.90 9.31
N MET A 45 -53.23 13.99 10.64
CA MET A 45 -52.69 12.89 11.43
C MET A 45 -53.57 11.64 11.39
N ARG A 46 -54.89 11.80 11.31
CA ARG A 46 -55.82 10.68 11.13
C ARG A 46 -55.59 9.97 9.79
N ALA A 47 -55.45 10.72 8.70
CA ALA A 47 -55.17 10.16 7.37
C ALA A 47 -53.78 9.52 7.30
N PHE A 48 -52.76 10.17 7.86
CA PHE A 48 -51.39 9.64 7.96
C PHE A 48 -51.34 8.29 8.71
N ARG A 49 -51.97 8.20 9.89
CA ARG A 49 -52.07 6.93 10.65
C ARG A 49 -52.93 5.88 9.95
N ALA A 50 -53.88 6.27 9.13
CA ALA A 50 -54.65 5.31 8.32
C ALA A 50 -53.77 4.69 7.22
N ARG A 51 -52.99 5.51 6.50
CA ARG A 51 -52.03 5.03 5.50
C ARG A 51 -50.94 4.15 6.09
N GLN A 52 -50.37 4.54 7.23
CA GLN A 52 -49.37 3.70 7.90
C GLN A 52 -49.94 2.35 8.34
N ARG A 53 -51.19 2.29 8.80
CA ARG A 53 -51.84 1.02 9.14
C ARG A 53 -52.09 0.16 7.91
N GLU A 54 -52.39 0.76 6.77
CA GLU A 54 -52.57 0.02 5.51
C GLU A 54 -51.24 -0.52 4.98
N GLN A 55 -50.19 0.29 4.97
CA GLN A 55 -48.83 -0.14 4.63
C GLN A 55 -48.33 -1.26 5.56
N ALA A 56 -48.53 -1.09 6.87
CA ALA A 56 -48.16 -2.14 7.82
C ALA A 56 -48.95 -3.45 7.63
N ARG A 57 -50.18 -3.38 7.09
CA ARG A 57 -50.98 -4.57 6.72
C ARG A 57 -50.46 -5.22 5.45
N GLU A 58 -50.06 -4.43 4.46
CA GLU A 58 -49.42 -4.92 3.23
C GLU A 58 -48.08 -5.60 3.55
N ASP A 59 -47.26 -5.00 4.42
CA ASP A 59 -45.95 -5.52 4.86
C ASP A 59 -46.05 -6.76 5.77
N THR A 60 -47.23 -7.02 6.36
CA THR A 60 -47.46 -8.21 7.22
C THR A 60 -48.08 -9.39 6.50
N LEU A 61 -48.33 -9.30 5.17
CA LEU A 61 -48.69 -10.48 4.40
C LEU A 61 -47.52 -11.48 4.43
N PRO A 62 -47.71 -12.68 5.04
CA PRO A 62 -46.64 -13.64 5.13
C PRO A 62 -46.26 -14.12 3.72
N VAL A 63 -44.96 -14.15 3.44
CA VAL A 63 -44.43 -14.79 2.24
C VAL A 63 -44.88 -16.26 2.26
N PRO A 64 -45.49 -16.77 1.17
CA PRO A 64 -45.87 -18.18 1.10
C PRO A 64 -44.67 -19.09 1.40
N PRO A 65 -44.84 -20.13 2.21
CA PRO A 65 -43.72 -20.96 2.67
C PRO A 65 -42.95 -21.62 1.51
N GLU A 66 -43.64 -21.94 0.41
CA GLU A 66 -43.02 -22.48 -0.81
C GLU A 66 -42.08 -21.46 -1.45
N LEU A 67 -42.49 -20.18 -1.48
CA LEU A 67 -41.69 -19.10 -2.04
C LEU A 67 -40.50 -18.77 -1.14
N ALA A 68 -40.68 -18.83 0.19
CA ALA A 68 -39.59 -18.66 1.15
C ALA A 68 -38.52 -19.77 1.04
N GLN A 69 -38.94 -21.03 0.85
CA GLN A 69 -38.03 -22.15 0.63
C GLN A 69 -37.26 -22.01 -0.68
N LEU A 70 -37.93 -21.61 -1.76
CA LEU A 70 -37.28 -21.35 -3.05
C LEU A 70 -36.22 -20.25 -2.92
N LEU A 71 -36.57 -19.12 -2.29
CA LEU A 71 -35.65 -18.00 -2.08
C LEU A 71 -34.43 -18.41 -1.24
N THR A 72 -34.63 -19.22 -0.20
CA THR A 72 -33.55 -19.72 0.65
C THR A 72 -32.59 -20.62 -0.15
N GLY A 73 -33.12 -21.50 -1.00
CA GLY A 73 -32.31 -22.33 -1.90
C GLY A 73 -31.49 -21.51 -2.89
N GLN A 74 -32.10 -20.49 -3.51
CA GLN A 74 -31.41 -19.59 -4.44
C GLN A 74 -30.31 -18.77 -3.74
N LEU A 75 -30.58 -18.26 -2.54
CA LEU A 75 -29.58 -17.56 -1.74
C LEU A 75 -28.41 -18.46 -1.34
N ALA A 76 -28.66 -19.73 -1.02
CA ALA A 76 -27.61 -20.70 -0.72
C ALA A 76 -26.70 -20.96 -1.94
N LEU A 77 -27.27 -21.07 -3.14
CA LEU A 77 -26.50 -21.24 -4.38
C LEU A 77 -25.67 -20.00 -4.72
N LEU A 78 -26.25 -18.80 -4.58
CA LEU A 78 -25.53 -17.54 -4.77
C LEU A 78 -24.38 -17.42 -3.78
N TRP A 79 -24.63 -17.74 -2.51
CA TRP A 79 -23.60 -17.74 -1.48
C TRP A 79 -22.48 -18.73 -1.77
N GLN A 80 -22.82 -19.96 -2.13
CA GLN A 80 -21.83 -20.99 -2.48
C GLN A 80 -20.96 -20.54 -3.67
N THR A 81 -21.57 -19.94 -4.69
CA THR A 81 -20.85 -19.41 -5.86
C THR A 81 -19.92 -18.27 -5.45
N ALA A 82 -20.38 -17.35 -4.59
CA ALA A 82 -19.56 -16.25 -4.11
C ALA A 82 -18.36 -16.74 -3.26
N VAL A 83 -18.57 -17.73 -2.40
CA VAL A 83 -17.51 -18.36 -1.61
C VAL A 83 -16.48 -19.03 -2.52
N GLN A 84 -16.91 -19.82 -3.50
CA GLN A 84 -16.01 -20.47 -4.46
C GLN A 84 -15.19 -19.45 -5.25
N GLN A 85 -15.80 -18.35 -5.69
CA GLN A 85 -15.08 -17.28 -6.38
C GLN A 85 -14.06 -16.59 -5.47
N ALA A 86 -14.41 -16.33 -4.20
CA ALA A 86 -13.51 -15.73 -3.23
C ALA A 86 -12.33 -16.65 -2.89
N GLU A 87 -12.58 -17.95 -2.71
CA GLU A 87 -11.55 -18.96 -2.47
C GLU A 87 -10.60 -19.09 -3.66
N ALA A 88 -11.13 -19.14 -4.89
CA ALA A 88 -10.33 -19.16 -6.11
C ALA A 88 -9.46 -17.90 -6.25
N GLY A 89 -10.04 -16.72 -5.97
CA GLY A 89 -9.28 -15.47 -5.97
C GLY A 89 -8.19 -15.41 -4.92
N ALA A 90 -8.46 -15.92 -3.71
CA ALA A 90 -7.48 -15.98 -2.63
C ALA A 90 -6.34 -16.97 -2.94
N LEU A 91 -6.65 -18.11 -3.57
CA LEU A 91 -5.64 -19.06 -4.03
C LEU A 91 -4.75 -18.45 -5.12
N ALA A 92 -5.34 -17.86 -6.15
CA ALA A 92 -4.60 -17.22 -7.23
C ALA A 92 -3.69 -16.08 -6.73
N ALA A 93 -4.17 -15.29 -5.77
CA ALA A 93 -3.37 -14.23 -5.16
C ALA A 93 -2.17 -14.78 -4.36
N ARG A 94 -2.33 -15.92 -3.68
CA ARG A 94 -1.23 -16.60 -2.98
C ARG A 94 -0.21 -17.16 -3.96
N GLU A 95 -0.67 -17.87 -4.98
CA GLU A 95 0.21 -18.44 -6.01
C GLU A 95 1.01 -17.36 -6.73
N GLN A 96 0.39 -16.22 -7.06
CA GLN A 96 1.09 -15.08 -7.63
C GLN A 96 2.12 -14.49 -6.67
N ALA A 97 1.78 -14.31 -5.39
CA ALA A 97 2.70 -13.79 -4.39
C ALA A 97 3.91 -14.73 -4.19
N ASP A 98 3.69 -16.05 -4.17
CA ASP A 98 4.76 -17.04 -4.06
C ASP A 98 5.69 -16.98 -5.30
N ALA A 99 5.13 -16.84 -6.51
CA ALA A 99 5.92 -16.68 -7.73
C ALA A 99 6.72 -15.36 -7.74
N ASP A 100 6.13 -14.26 -7.28
CA ASP A 100 6.81 -12.96 -7.18
C ASP A 100 7.96 -13.01 -6.17
N ILE A 101 7.78 -13.71 -5.04
CA ILE A 101 8.84 -13.93 -4.04
C ILE A 101 9.99 -14.75 -4.63
N GLU A 102 9.66 -15.86 -5.31
CA GLU A 102 10.68 -16.71 -5.95
C GLU A 102 11.48 -15.92 -7.00
N GLN A 103 10.81 -15.10 -7.82
CA GLN A 103 11.49 -14.25 -8.79
C GLN A 103 12.40 -13.23 -8.10
N ALA A 104 11.93 -12.55 -7.06
CA ALA A 104 12.72 -11.58 -6.32
C ALA A 104 13.95 -12.21 -5.65
N ASP A 105 13.81 -13.44 -5.13
CA ASP A 105 14.92 -14.20 -4.57
C ASP A 105 15.97 -14.57 -5.63
N LEU A 106 15.53 -15.01 -6.82
CA LEU A 106 16.43 -15.29 -7.95
C LEU A 106 17.19 -14.04 -8.41
N GLU A 107 16.48 -12.90 -8.53
CA GLU A 107 17.10 -11.61 -8.91
C GLU A 107 18.10 -11.14 -7.85
N ARG A 108 17.75 -11.27 -6.57
CA ARG A 108 18.66 -10.96 -5.44
C ARG A 108 19.91 -11.82 -5.52
N ASP A 109 19.76 -13.13 -5.68
CA ASP A 109 20.88 -14.07 -5.65
C ASP A 109 21.81 -13.84 -6.85
N ALA A 110 21.26 -13.55 -8.03
CA ALA A 110 22.04 -13.16 -9.19
C ALA A 110 22.81 -11.84 -8.96
N ALA A 111 22.18 -10.85 -8.35
CA ALA A 111 22.83 -9.58 -8.01
C ALA A 111 23.96 -9.78 -6.99
N LEU A 112 23.74 -10.58 -5.94
CA LEU A 112 24.75 -10.91 -4.94
C LEU A 112 25.94 -11.66 -5.54
N ALA A 113 25.68 -12.61 -6.44
CA ALA A 113 26.73 -13.32 -7.16
C ALA A 113 27.58 -12.33 -8.00
N LYS A 114 26.94 -11.36 -8.67
CA LYS A 114 27.66 -10.34 -9.43
C LYS A 114 28.47 -9.40 -8.54
N VAL A 115 27.95 -9.02 -7.38
CA VAL A 115 28.71 -8.23 -6.39
C VAL A 115 29.95 -8.99 -5.94
N ALA A 116 29.82 -10.27 -5.58
CA ALA A 116 30.95 -11.08 -5.15
C ALA A 116 32.03 -11.22 -6.24
N GLU A 117 31.62 -11.40 -7.50
CA GLU A 117 32.53 -11.41 -8.65
C GLU A 117 33.29 -10.08 -8.77
N LEU A 118 32.58 -8.95 -8.74
CA LEU A 118 33.18 -7.62 -8.85
C LEU A 118 34.10 -7.30 -7.66
N GLU A 119 33.75 -7.73 -6.45
CA GLU A 119 34.61 -7.57 -5.27
C GLU A 119 35.90 -8.37 -5.40
N SER A 120 35.84 -9.58 -5.96
CA SER A 120 37.02 -10.39 -6.26
C SER A 120 37.90 -9.74 -7.33
N GLU A 121 37.32 -9.27 -8.43
CA GLU A 121 38.05 -8.55 -9.47
C GLU A 121 38.73 -7.30 -8.91
N LEU A 122 38.04 -6.55 -8.05
CA LEU A 122 38.53 -5.34 -7.44
C LEU A 122 39.67 -5.62 -6.43
N ALA A 123 39.62 -6.74 -5.72
CA ALA A 123 40.73 -7.20 -4.88
C ALA A 123 42.00 -7.46 -5.72
N VAL A 124 41.86 -8.17 -6.84
CA VAL A 124 42.98 -8.43 -7.76
C VAL A 124 43.55 -7.12 -8.32
N LEU A 125 42.70 -6.18 -8.73
CA LEU A 125 43.15 -4.88 -9.23
C LEU A 125 43.92 -4.08 -8.17
N ARG A 126 43.52 -4.15 -6.90
CA ARG A 126 44.24 -3.53 -5.79
C ARG A 126 45.61 -4.15 -5.57
N GLU A 127 45.73 -5.48 -5.67
CA GLU A 127 47.03 -6.17 -5.58
C GLU A 127 47.97 -5.76 -6.72
N VAL A 128 47.45 -5.74 -7.96
CA VAL A 128 48.21 -5.28 -9.13
C VAL A 128 48.68 -3.84 -8.96
N GLN A 129 47.82 -2.96 -8.43
CA GLN A 129 48.19 -1.58 -8.15
C GLN A 129 49.30 -1.49 -7.09
N ALA A 130 49.19 -2.25 -6.00
CA ALA A 130 50.20 -2.27 -4.94
C ALA A 130 51.57 -2.74 -5.46
N GLU A 131 51.59 -3.80 -6.29
CA GLU A 131 52.84 -4.30 -6.88
C GLU A 131 53.43 -3.31 -7.89
N ARG A 132 52.60 -2.66 -8.71
CA ARG A 132 53.04 -1.58 -9.61
C ARG A 132 53.70 -0.46 -8.83
N ASP A 133 53.08 0.00 -7.74
CA ASP A 133 53.62 1.08 -6.91
C ASP A 133 54.95 0.67 -6.25
N ARG A 134 55.06 -0.58 -5.80
CA ARG A 134 56.32 -1.15 -5.29
C ARG A 134 57.42 -1.17 -6.36
N LEU A 135 57.12 -1.65 -7.57
CA LEU A 135 58.07 -1.71 -8.67
C LEU A 135 58.53 -0.30 -9.08
N LEU A 136 57.62 0.68 -9.10
CA LEU A 136 57.96 2.08 -9.35
C LEU A 136 58.95 2.62 -8.30
N GLN A 137 58.75 2.32 -7.01
CA GLN A 137 59.68 2.72 -5.96
C GLN A 137 61.06 2.07 -6.12
N GLN A 138 61.11 0.79 -6.48
CA GLN A 138 62.37 0.09 -6.75
C GLN A 138 63.11 0.70 -7.95
N GLU A 139 62.38 1.03 -9.01
CA GLU A 139 62.93 1.64 -10.23
C GLU A 139 63.56 3.00 -9.93
N LEU A 140 62.87 3.84 -9.16
CA LEU A 140 63.40 5.13 -8.70
C LEU A 140 64.66 4.96 -7.85
N GLY A 141 64.65 4.03 -6.88
CA GLY A 141 65.83 3.76 -6.05
C GLY A 141 67.02 3.21 -6.85
N LEU A 142 66.78 2.37 -7.86
CA LEU A 142 67.83 1.90 -8.77
C LEU A 142 68.40 3.04 -9.62
N ARG A 143 67.55 3.96 -10.10
CA ARG A 143 68.01 5.15 -10.82
C ARG A 143 68.91 6.03 -9.95
N GLU A 144 68.52 6.27 -8.70
CA GLU A 144 69.34 7.04 -7.75
C GLU A 144 70.70 6.36 -7.50
N ASN A 145 70.71 5.06 -7.22
CA ASN A 145 71.93 4.29 -7.04
C ASN A 145 72.83 4.33 -8.29
N MET A 146 72.24 4.26 -9.48
CA MET A 146 72.99 4.37 -10.74
C MET A 146 73.64 5.74 -10.90
N ILE A 147 72.94 6.82 -10.52
CA ILE A 147 73.50 8.18 -10.53
C ILE A 147 74.70 8.25 -9.58
N MET A 148 74.54 7.80 -8.33
CA MET A 148 75.60 7.79 -7.33
C MET A 148 76.83 6.99 -7.78
N LEU A 149 76.60 5.81 -8.38
CA LEU A 149 77.68 4.96 -8.87
C LEU A 149 78.43 5.63 -10.04
N ARG A 150 77.71 6.28 -10.96
CA ARG A 150 78.34 7.05 -12.05
C ARG A 150 79.21 8.19 -11.50
N GLU A 151 78.73 8.91 -10.49
CA GLU A 151 79.50 9.98 -9.84
C GLU A 151 80.75 9.45 -9.13
N GLU A 152 80.67 8.30 -8.47
CA GLU A 152 81.83 7.64 -7.85
C GLU A 152 82.85 7.18 -8.91
N VAL A 153 82.39 6.57 -10.02
CA VAL A 153 83.26 6.17 -11.12
C VAL A 153 84.01 7.37 -11.70
N VAL A 154 83.32 8.48 -11.95
CA VAL A 154 83.95 9.73 -12.43
C VAL A 154 84.99 10.22 -11.43
N ARG A 155 84.66 10.24 -10.12
CA ARG A 155 85.62 10.64 -9.07
C ARG A 155 86.87 9.76 -9.04
N GLN A 156 86.71 8.44 -9.20
CA GLN A 156 87.85 7.52 -9.23
C GLN A 156 88.70 7.67 -10.49
N GLN A 157 88.07 7.89 -11.65
CA GLN A 157 88.77 8.16 -12.91
C GLN A 157 89.65 9.41 -12.79
N THR A 158 89.07 10.53 -12.33
CA THR A 158 89.83 11.78 -12.11
C THR A 158 90.97 11.59 -11.10
N ARG A 159 90.75 10.85 -10.01
CA ARG A 159 91.80 10.54 -9.03
C ARG A 159 92.95 9.73 -9.65
N ASN A 160 92.64 8.70 -10.43
CA ASN A 160 93.65 7.88 -11.11
C ASN A 160 94.45 8.67 -12.15
N GLU A 161 93.79 9.57 -12.89
CA GLU A 161 94.44 10.49 -13.83
C GLU A 161 95.45 11.40 -13.12
N HIS A 162 95.07 11.98 -11.98
CA HIS A 162 95.98 12.81 -11.19
C HIS A 162 97.18 12.02 -10.65
N LEU A 163 96.98 10.79 -10.15
CA LEU A 163 98.06 9.91 -9.70
C LEU A 163 99.01 9.54 -10.84
N SER A 164 98.45 9.25 -12.03
CA SER A 164 99.24 8.90 -13.22
C SER A 164 100.08 10.08 -13.73
N ALA A 165 99.61 11.32 -13.54
CA ALA A 165 100.35 12.53 -13.91
C ALA A 165 101.47 12.91 -12.92
N GLN A 166 101.53 12.27 -11.74
CA GLN A 166 102.53 12.52 -10.69
C GLN A 166 103.67 11.49 -10.64
N LEU A 167 103.58 10.42 -11.44
CA LEU A 167 104.59 9.38 -11.62
C LEU A 167 105.41 9.62 -12.89
#